data_AF-A0A3A6T6Q3-F1
#
_entry.id   AF-A0A3A6T6Q3-F1
#
_cell.length_a   1.000
_cell.length_b   1.000
_cell.length_c   1.000
_cell.angle_alpha   90.00
_cell.angle_beta   90.00
_cell.angle_gamma   90.00
#
_symmetry.space_group_name_H-M   'P 1'
#
loop_
_entity.id
_entity.type
_entity.pdbx_description
1 polymer ?
#
loop_
_entity_poly.entity_id
_entity_poly.type
_entity_poly.pdbx_seq_one_letter_code
_entity_poly.pdbx_strand_id
1 'polypeptide(L)'
;MRSTTRPTIARCNLTMYMGFLISEPKSSTCTRLSEVTGISHHSVNRFLQRELFEPFDLFNEIKTSVNLIGGTLSVDDSVLDKPYSKYMALVGHFWSG
;
A
#
# COMPACT_ATOMS: atom_id res chain seq x y z
N MET A 1 8.28 4.10 -15.87
CA MET A 1 8.87 3.25 -14.82
C MET A 1 9.77 4.13 -13.97
N ARG A 2 9.50 4.24 -12.67
CA ARG A 2 10.24 5.13 -11.77
C ARG A 2 11.68 4.62 -11.56
N SER A 3 12.64 5.54 -11.52
CA SER A 3 14.04 5.21 -11.21
C SER A 3 14.22 5.11 -9.69
N THR A 4 14.75 3.98 -9.23
CA THR A 4 15.03 3.77 -7.79
C THR A 4 16.22 4.64 -7.37
N THR A 5 16.05 5.45 -6.33
CA THR A 5 17.09 6.40 -5.89
C THR A 5 18.12 5.78 -4.94
N ARG A 6 17.86 4.58 -4.41
CA ARG A 6 18.72 3.89 -3.44
C ARG A 6 18.84 2.40 -3.79
N PRO A 7 19.97 1.72 -3.49
CA PRO A 7 20.10 0.27 -3.64
C PRO A 7 19.19 -0.50 -2.65
N THR A 8 18.70 -1.69 -3.06
CA THR A 8 17.72 -2.48 -2.28
C THR A 8 18.42 -3.37 -1.26
N ILE A 9 18.22 -3.11 0.03
CA ILE A 9 18.49 -4.08 1.10
C ILE A 9 17.22 -4.83 1.57
N ALA A 10 16.06 -4.45 1.02
CA ALA A 10 14.78 -5.10 1.29
C ALA A 10 14.61 -6.32 0.38
N ARG A 11 14.13 -7.43 0.95
CA ARG A 11 13.64 -8.60 0.21
C ARG A 11 12.26 -8.36 -0.41
N CYS A 12 11.50 -7.41 0.12
CA CYS A 12 10.25 -6.95 -0.50
C CYS A 12 10.54 -6.19 -1.79
N ASN A 13 9.79 -6.48 -2.84
CA ASN A 13 9.86 -5.79 -4.13
C ASN A 13 8.45 -5.34 -4.58
N LEU A 14 8.40 -4.55 -5.64
CA LEU A 14 7.16 -3.92 -6.13
C LEU A 14 6.13 -4.96 -6.56
N THR A 15 6.53 -5.98 -7.32
CA THR A 15 5.64 -7.05 -7.79
C THR A 15 5.00 -7.81 -6.62
N MET A 16 5.78 -8.15 -5.59
CA MET A 16 5.27 -8.81 -4.38
C MET A 16 4.28 -7.93 -3.63
N TYR A 17 4.61 -6.66 -3.46
CA TYR A 17 3.75 -5.70 -2.76
C TYR A 17 2.42 -5.48 -3.52
N MET A 18 2.48 -5.33 -4.84
CA MET A 18 1.28 -5.17 -5.68
C MET A 18 0.41 -6.42 -5.72
N GLY A 19 1.02 -7.59 -5.91
CA GLY A 19 0.30 -8.85 -5.89
C GLY A 19 -0.43 -9.05 -4.56
N PHE A 20 0.21 -8.68 -3.44
CA PHE A 20 -0.42 -8.69 -2.14
C PHE A 20 -1.62 -7.74 -2.05
N LEU A 21 -1.47 -6.48 -2.48
CA LEU A 21 -2.58 -5.50 -2.43
C LEU A 21 -3.79 -5.93 -3.27
N ILE A 22 -3.57 -6.55 -4.43
CA ILE A 22 -4.65 -7.05 -5.29
C ILE A 22 -5.31 -8.29 -4.68
N SER A 23 -4.52 -9.15 -4.03
CA SER A 23 -5.01 -10.42 -3.48
C SER A 23 -5.72 -10.26 -2.13
N GLU A 24 -5.32 -9.27 -1.33
CA GLU A 24 -5.80 -9.07 0.05
C GLU A 24 -6.30 -7.62 0.27
N PRO A 25 -7.43 -7.23 -0.37
CA PRO A 25 -7.94 -5.87 -0.28
C PRO A 25 -8.45 -5.49 1.12
N LYS A 26 -8.76 -6.48 1.97
CA LYS A 26 -9.36 -6.26 3.30
C LYS A 26 -8.35 -6.02 4.42
N SER A 27 -7.10 -6.46 4.26
CA SER A 27 -6.09 -6.40 5.33
C SER A 27 -4.70 -6.12 4.77
N SER A 28 -4.50 -4.91 4.26
CA SER A 28 -3.25 -4.42 3.67
C SER A 28 -2.19 -4.00 4.72
N THR A 29 -1.88 -4.87 5.68
CA THR A 29 -0.86 -4.59 6.71
C THR A 29 0.50 -5.20 6.34
N CYS A 30 1.61 -4.54 6.75
CA CYS A 30 2.96 -5.08 6.56
C CYS A 30 3.17 -6.43 7.26
N THR A 31 2.49 -6.65 8.39
CA THR A 31 2.52 -7.94 9.11
C THR A 31 1.81 -9.01 8.31
N ARG A 32 0.65 -8.70 7.72
CA ARG A 32 -0.07 -9.66 6.88
C ARG A 32 0.73 -10.02 5.62
N LEU A 33 1.38 -9.05 4.98
CA LEU A 33 2.30 -9.32 3.88
C LEU A 33 3.44 -10.23 4.31
N SER A 34 4.03 -9.96 5.49
CA SER A 34 5.11 -10.76 6.07
C SER A 34 4.69 -12.22 6.31
N GLU A 35 3.49 -12.45 6.81
CA GLU A 35 2.92 -13.79 7.00
C GLU A 35 2.73 -14.54 5.68
N VAL A 36 2.16 -13.88 4.67
CA VAL A 36 1.81 -14.51 3.39
C VAL A 36 3.04 -14.80 2.52
N THR A 37 4.07 -13.96 2.61
CA THR A 37 5.25 -14.05 1.73
C THR A 37 6.51 -14.59 2.44
N GLY A 38 6.46 -14.79 3.76
CA GLY A 38 7.58 -15.29 4.56
C GLY A 38 8.76 -14.32 4.72
N ILE A 39 8.65 -13.08 4.22
CA ILE A 39 9.66 -12.05 4.46
C ILE A 39 9.40 -11.34 5.78
N SER A 40 10.43 -10.76 6.39
CA SER A 40 10.24 -9.94 7.60
C SER A 40 9.41 -8.69 7.32
N HIS A 41 8.46 -8.35 8.21
CA HIS A 41 7.73 -7.08 8.16
C HIS A 41 8.67 -5.85 8.12
N HIS A 42 9.87 -5.93 8.72
CA HIS A 42 10.89 -4.89 8.61
C HIS A 42 11.39 -4.71 7.19
N SER A 43 11.46 -5.78 6.40
CA SER A 43 11.80 -5.69 4.99
C SER A 43 10.73 -4.94 4.21
N VAL A 44 9.46 -5.11 4.57
CA VAL A 44 8.33 -4.39 3.96
C VAL A 44 8.39 -2.92 4.33
N ASN A 45 8.59 -2.62 5.62
CA ASN A 45 8.74 -1.24 6.09
C ASN A 45 9.93 -0.54 5.43
N ARG A 46 11.09 -1.20 5.29
CA ARG A 46 12.24 -0.63 4.58
C ARG A 46 11.94 -0.37 3.11
N PHE A 47 11.21 -1.26 2.44
CA PHE A 47 10.79 -1.05 1.06
C PHE A 47 9.90 0.19 0.92
N LEU A 48 8.87 0.33 1.77
CA LEU A 48 7.94 1.46 1.78
C LEU A 48 8.59 2.77 2.23
N GLN A 49 9.51 2.75 3.18
CA GLN A 49 10.21 3.95 3.68
C GLN A 49 11.30 4.44 2.72
N ARG A 50 11.86 3.53 1.92
CA ARG A 50 12.92 3.88 0.98
C ARG A 50 12.39 4.61 -0.23
N GLU A 51 11.21 4.21 -0.70
CA GLU A 51 10.56 4.77 -1.86
C GLU A 51 9.38 5.62 -1.39
N LEU A 52 9.43 6.93 -1.62
CA LEU A 52 8.25 7.82 -1.46
C LEU A 52 7.20 7.48 -2.51
N PHE A 53 6.55 6.32 -2.42
CA PHE A 53 5.49 5.93 -3.34
C PHE A 53 4.29 6.84 -3.15
N GLU A 54 3.87 7.51 -4.21
CA GLU A 54 2.54 8.11 -4.24
C GLU A 54 1.50 7.06 -4.66
N PRO A 55 0.24 7.15 -4.20
CA PRO A 55 -0.83 6.25 -4.63
C PRO A 55 -0.95 6.17 -6.17
N PHE A 56 -0.67 7.28 -6.85
CA PHE A 56 -0.64 7.35 -8.31
C PHE A 56 0.48 6.50 -8.94
N ASP A 57 1.66 6.47 -8.34
CA ASP A 57 2.77 5.60 -8.78
C ASP A 57 2.34 4.14 -8.73
N LEU A 58 1.69 3.77 -7.62
CA LEU A 58 1.26 2.41 -7.38
C LEU A 58 0.17 1.97 -8.38
N PHE A 59 -0.80 2.85 -8.63
CA PHE A 59 -1.86 2.58 -9.60
C PHE A 59 -1.33 2.42 -11.03
N ASN A 60 -0.43 3.30 -11.47
CA ASN A 60 0.12 3.24 -12.82
C ASN A 60 0.88 1.94 -13.10
N GLU A 61 1.55 1.40 -12.08
CA GLU A 61 2.24 0.12 -12.19
C GLU A 61 1.26 -1.03 -12.45
N ILE A 62 0.11 -1.04 -11.77
CA ILE A 62 -0.86 -2.15 -11.88
C ILE A 62 -1.90 -1.94 -12.98
N LYS A 63 -2.06 -0.72 -13.49
CA LYS A 63 -3.12 -0.34 -14.44
C LYS A 63 -3.15 -1.23 -15.68
N THR A 64 -1.99 -1.72 -16.11
CA THR A 64 -1.84 -2.66 -17.24
C THR A 64 -2.26 -4.09 -16.91
N SER A 65 -2.27 -4.44 -15.62
CA SER A 65 -2.61 -5.77 -15.09
C SER A 65 -4.08 -5.88 -14.65
N VAL A 66 -4.84 -4.78 -14.69
CA VAL A 66 -6.25 -4.73 -14.28
C VAL A 66 -7.12 -4.31 -15.46
N ASN A 67 -8.26 -4.97 -15.67
CA ASN A 67 -9.23 -4.53 -16.66
C ASN A 67 -10.02 -3.32 -16.13
N LEU A 68 -9.87 -2.18 -16.77
CA LEU A 68 -10.56 -0.94 -16.41
C LEU A 68 -11.95 -0.79 -17.06
N ILE A 69 -12.28 -1.64 -18.05
CA ILE A 69 -13.56 -1.57 -18.76
C ILE A 69 -14.54 -2.56 -18.11
N GLY A 70 -15.67 -2.04 -17.62
CA GLY A 70 -16.73 -2.85 -17.00
C GLY A 70 -16.46 -3.27 -15.55
N GLY A 71 -15.48 -2.67 -14.87
CA GLY A 71 -15.21 -2.89 -13.45
C GLY A 71 -16.11 -2.08 -12.51
N THR A 72 -16.05 -2.37 -11.21
CA THR A 72 -16.68 -1.58 -10.15
C THR A 72 -15.63 -0.73 -9.44
N LEU A 73 -15.83 0.58 -9.35
CA LEU A 73 -15.01 1.47 -8.54
C LEU A 73 -15.62 1.56 -7.15
N SER A 74 -14.89 1.07 -6.14
CA SER A 74 -15.21 1.28 -4.73
C SER A 74 -14.34 2.42 -4.21
N VAL A 75 -14.95 3.53 -3.83
CA VAL A 75 -14.27 4.66 -3.17
C VAL A 75 -14.61 4.59 -1.69
N ASP A 76 -13.59 4.47 -0.86
CA ASP A 76 -13.73 4.48 0.60
C ASP A 76 -13.30 5.86 1.11
N ASP A 77 -14.20 6.56 1.81
CA ASP A 77 -13.93 7.83 2.50
C ASP A 77 -13.64 7.61 3.99
N SER A 78 -13.42 6.36 4.41
CA SER A 78 -13.15 6.05 5.80
C SER A 78 -11.91 6.78 6.32
N VAL A 79 -12.07 7.42 7.48
CA VAL A 79 -10.96 8.01 8.20
C VAL A 79 -10.35 6.93 9.08
N LEU A 80 -9.05 6.72 8.88
CA LEU A 80 -8.29 5.73 9.60
C LEU A 80 -8.18 6.13 11.08
N ASP A 81 -9.01 5.52 11.92
CA ASP A 81 -9.00 5.78 13.35
C ASP A 81 -7.75 5.13 14.00
N LYS A 82 -6.75 5.95 14.32
CA LYS A 82 -5.50 5.52 14.97
C LYS A 82 -5.33 6.24 16.31
N PRO A 83 -5.99 5.76 17.38
CA PRO A 83 -6.00 6.43 18.68
C PRO A 83 -4.61 6.59 19.32
N TYR A 84 -3.60 5.84 18.84
CA TYR A 84 -2.23 5.88 19.34
C TYR A 84 -1.23 6.58 18.40
N SER A 85 -1.68 7.14 17.28
CA SER A 85 -0.78 7.87 16.38
C SER A 85 -0.47 9.26 16.95
N LYS A 86 0.81 9.58 17.13
CA LYS A 86 1.25 10.86 17.70
C LYS A 86 1.05 12.04 16.74
N TYR A 87 0.90 11.79 15.44
CA TYR A 87 0.61 12.80 14.44
C TYR A 87 -0.08 12.15 13.23
N MET A 88 -1.25 12.64 12.86
CA MET A 88 -1.89 12.36 11.58
C MET A 88 -2.47 13.66 11.05
N ALA A 89 -1.85 14.21 10.01
CA ALA A 89 -2.50 15.26 9.24
C ALA A 89 -3.81 14.70 8.66
N LEU A 90 -4.91 15.46 8.76
CA LEU A 90 -6.27 15.15 8.25
C LEU A 90 -7.16 14.24 9.11
N VAL A 91 -6.79 13.89 10.35
CA VAL A 91 -7.75 13.25 11.29
C VAL A 91 -8.60 14.31 11.98
N GLY A 92 -9.91 14.18 11.86
CA GLY A 92 -10.94 15.04 12.44
C GLY A 92 -12.24 14.27 12.64
N HIS A 93 -13.21 14.87 13.32
CA HIS A 93 -14.56 14.29 13.39
C HIS A 93 -15.26 14.50 12.05
N PHE A 94 -15.55 13.40 11.35
CA PHE A 94 -16.33 13.40 10.12
C PHE A 94 -17.62 12.65 10.36
N TRP A 95 -18.73 13.23 9.94
CA TRP A 95 -20.03 12.58 9.96
C TRP A 95 -20.21 11.89 8.61
N SER A 96 -20.25 10.56 8.61
CA SER A 96 -20.77 9.80 7.48
C SER A 96 -22.27 10.06 7.42
N GLY A 97 -22.72 10.72 6.35
CA GLY A 97 -24.14 10.94 6.06
C GLY A 97 -24.87 9.64 5.74
#